data_AF-A0AAE3H4L4-F1
#
_entry.id   AF-A0AAE3H4L4-F1
#
_cell.length_a   1.000
_cell.length_b   1.000
_cell.length_c   1.000
_cell.angle_alpha   90.00
_cell.angle_beta   90.00
_cell.angle_gamma   90.00
#
_symmetry.space_group_name_H-M   'P 1'
#
loop_
_entity.id
_entity.type
_entity.pdbx_description
1 polymer ?
#
loop_
_entity_poly.entity_id
_entity_poly.type
_entity_poly.pdbx_seq_one_letter_code
_entity_poly.pdbx_strand_id
1 'polypeptide(L)' 'MHAIISYPEKKEDINALKAFLKALKIKFEDREVSSYDIDFISKIKNREESLNKGEFITIKDTDNIWESILSE' A
#
# COMPACT_ATOMS: atom_id res chain seq x y z
N MET A 1 3.04 15.48 12.19
CA MET A 1 3.91 15.12 11.05
C MET A 1 3.03 15.11 9.81
N HIS A 2 3.42 15.81 8.75
CA HIS A 2 2.62 15.93 7.52
C HIS A 2 3.44 15.42 6.34
N ALA A 3 2.81 14.65 5.46
CA ALA A 3 3.45 14.06 4.28
C ALA A 3 2.59 14.35 3.05
N ILE A 4 3.25 14.64 1.94
CA ILE A 4 2.62 14.83 0.64
C ILE A 4 3.05 13.65 -0.23
N ILE A 5 2.08 12.94 -0.81
CA ILE A 5 2.32 11.82 -1.72
C ILE A 5 1.83 12.23 -3.10
N SER A 6 2.70 12.11 -4.11
CA SER A 6 2.42 12.47 -5.50
C SER A 6 2.52 11.23 -6.40
N TYR A 7 1.62 11.10 -7.38
CA TYR A 7 1.57 9.99 -8.33
C TYR A 7 1.79 10.49 -9.78
N PRO A 8 3.00 10.93 -10.14
CA PRO A 8 3.32 11.31 -11.51
C PRO A 8 3.29 10.08 -12.44
N GLU A 9 2.63 10.21 -13.59
CA GLU A 9 2.48 9.12 -14.56
C GLU A 9 3.68 8.98 -15.52
N LYS A 10 4.41 10.08 -15.75
CA LYS A 10 5.52 10.14 -16.73
C LYS A 10 6.87 10.29 -16.05
N LYS A 11 7.91 9.74 -16.70
CA LYS A 11 9.29 9.83 -16.21
C LYS A 11 9.81 11.27 -16.18
N GLU A 12 9.38 12.11 -17.11
CA GLU A 12 9.74 13.53 -17.15
C GLU A 12 9.22 14.27 -15.91
N ASP A 13 7.99 13.99 -15.50
CA ASP A 13 7.35 14.63 -14.33
C ASP A 13 8.05 14.22 -13.03
N ILE A 14 8.43 12.94 -12.92
CA ILE A 14 9.22 12.42 -11.81
C ILE A 14 10.57 13.16 -11.71
N ASN A 15 11.25 13.34 -12.84
CA ASN A 15 12.56 14.00 -12.87
C ASN A 15 12.47 15.48 -12.49
N ALA A 16 11.44 16.17 -12.97
CA ALA A 16 11.19 17.56 -12.60
C ALA A 16 10.93 17.68 -11.09
N LEU A 17 10.05 16.83 -10.53
CA LEU A 17 9.73 16.85 -9.10
C LEU A 17 10.97 16.58 -8.23
N LYS A 18 11.79 15.60 -8.61
CA LYS A 18 13.07 15.31 -7.93
C LYS A 18 14.01 16.51 -7.93
N ALA A 19 14.08 17.25 -9.04
CA ALA A 19 14.93 18.45 -9.12
C ALA A 19 14.45 19.54 -8.14
N PHE A 20 13.14 19.80 -8.08
CA PHE A 20 12.57 20.77 -7.13
C PHE A 20 12.78 20.36 -5.67
N LEU A 21 12.49 19.10 -5.33
CA LEU A 21 12.67 18.59 -3.96
C LEU A 21 14.13 18.68 -3.51
N LYS A 22 15.09 18.33 -4.39
CA LYS A 22 16.53 18.51 -4.12
C LYS A 22 16.90 19.98 -3.92
N ALA A 23 16.42 20.88 -4.78
CA ALA A 23 16.69 22.31 -4.66
C ALA A 23 16.19 22.89 -3.33
N LEU A 24 15.04 22.41 -2.85
CA LEU A 24 14.45 22.79 -1.56
C LEU A 24 15.04 22.03 -0.36
N LYS A 25 16.00 21.13 -0.58
CA LYS A 25 16.60 20.26 0.45
C LYS A 25 15.57 19.43 1.23
N ILE A 26 14.46 19.09 0.57
CA ILE A 26 13.43 18.22 1.13
C ILE A 26 13.88 16.78 0.95
N LYS A 27 13.81 15.99 2.02
CA LYS A 27 14.06 14.54 1.95
C LYS A 27 12.85 13.86 1.30
N PHE A 28 13.11 12.94 0.37
CA PHE A 28 12.07 12.17 -0.31
C PHE A 28 12.51 10.72 -0.50
N GLU A 29 11.53 9.83 -0.60
CA GLU A 29 11.70 8.43 -0.95
C GLU A 29 11.28 8.23 -2.40
N ASP A 30 12.17 7.66 -3.21
CA ASP A 30 11.89 7.28 -4.59
C ASP A 30 11.61 5.78 -4.59
N ARG A 31 10.32 5.45 -4.55
CA ARG A 31 9.85 4.07 -4.68
C ARG A 31 9.17 3.95 -6.02
N GLU A 32 9.59 2.98 -6.84
CA GLU A 32 8.71 2.52 -7.90
C GLU A 32 7.43 2.04 -7.23
N VAL A 33 6.31 2.66 -7.60
CA VAL A 33 5.01 2.17 -7.21
C VAL A 33 4.90 0.80 -7.87
N SER A 34 5.05 -0.27 -7.07
CA SER A 34 4.73 -1.62 -7.53
C SER A 34 3.35 -1.54 -8.17
N SER A 35 3.09 -2.29 -9.24
CA SER A 35 1.84 -2.33 -10.02
C SER A 35 0.53 -2.53 -9.23
N TYR A 36 0.61 -2.62 -7.90
CA TYR A 36 -0.50 -2.73 -6.99
C TYR A 36 -1.10 -1.38 -6.66
N ASP A 37 -2.42 -1.34 -6.79
CA ASP A 37 -3.28 -0.23 -6.41
C ASP A 37 -3.07 0.21 -4.95
N ILE A 38 -3.16 1.51 -4.69
CA ILE A 38 -2.90 2.10 -3.35
C ILE A 38 -3.94 1.62 -2.33
N ASP A 39 -5.20 1.41 -2.74
CA ASP A 39 -6.25 0.88 -1.88
C ASP A 39 -5.96 -0.58 -1.54
N PHE A 40 -5.37 -1.34 -2.48
CA PHE A 40 -4.90 -2.69 -2.20
C PHE A 40 -3.78 -2.69 -1.15
N ILE A 41 -2.76 -1.84 -1.28
CA ILE A 41 -1.68 -1.72 -0.29
C ILE A 41 -2.25 -1.34 1.09
N SER A 42 -3.21 -0.41 1.11
CA SER A 42 -3.86 0.04 2.34
C SER A 42 -4.67 -1.08 3.01
N LYS A 43 -5.40 -1.88 2.23
CA LYS A 43 -6.14 -3.06 2.74
C LYS A 43 -5.22 -4.10 3.36
N ILE A 44 -4.06 -4.37 2.76
CA ILE A 44 -3.08 -5.33 3.29
C ILE A 44 -2.54 -4.86 4.64
N LYS A 45 -2.13 -3.59 4.76
CA LYS A 45 -1.66 -3.02 6.03
C LYS A 45 -2.72 -3.10 7.13
N ASN A 46 -3.96 -2.75 6.80
CA ASN A 46 -5.07 -2.86 7.75
C ASN A 46 -5.29 -4.32 8.20
N ARG A 47 -5.17 -5.29 7.28
CA ARG A 47 -5.27 -6.71 7.63
C ARG A 47 -4.11 -7.16 8.52
N GLU A 48 -2.88 -6.73 8.28
CA GLU A 48 -1.75 -7.04 9.19
C GLU A 48 -2.00 -6.53 10.61
N GLU A 49 -2.55 -5.32 10.77
CA GLU A 49 -2.93 -4.79 12.08
C GLU A 49 -4.04 -5.61 12.75
N SER A 50 -5.07 -6.02 12.01
CA SER A 50 -6.13 -6.91 12.49
C SER A 50 -5.59 -8.28 12.93
N LEU A 51 -4.68 -8.88 12.15
CA LEU A 51 -4.00 -10.13 12.53
C LEU A 51 -3.27 -9.99 13.86
N ASN A 52 -2.53 -8.89 14.06
CA ASN A 52 -1.84 -8.61 15.32
C ASN A 52 -2.78 -8.40 16.51
N LYS A 53 -4.03 -8.00 16.25
CA LYS A 53 -5.11 -7.89 17.25
C LYS A 53 -5.87 -9.20 17.49
N GLY A 54 -5.56 -10.26 16.74
CA GLY A 54 -6.27 -11.54 16.80
C GLY A 54 -7.58 -11.58 16.01
N GLU A 55 -7.83 -10.60 15.15
CA GLU A 55 -9.01 -10.52 14.28
C GLU A 55 -8.77 -11.31 12.99
N PHE A 56 -8.89 -12.63 13.07
CA PHE A 56 -8.74 -13.53 11.93
C PHE A 56 -9.69 -14.72 12.00
N ILE A 57 -10.04 -15.25 10.82
CA ILE A 57 -10.65 -16.57 10.71
C ILE A 57 -9.61 -17.63 10.41
N THR A 58 -9.83 -18.81 10.99
CA THR A 58 -9.10 -20.02 10.61
C THR A 58 -10.00 -20.85 9.74
N ILE A 59 -9.58 -21.07 8.50
CA ILE A 59 -10.27 -21.96 7.59
C ILE A 59 -9.97 -23.40 8.03
N LYS A 60 -11.03 -24.14 8.41
CA LYS A 60 -10.92 -25.52 8.90
C LYS A 60 -10.94 -26.53 7.76
N ASP A 61 -11.71 -26.24 6.71
CA ASP A 61 -11.82 -27.05 5.51
C ASP A 61 -11.00 -26.41 4.39
N THR A 62 -9.83 -26.97 4.11
CA THR A 62 -8.94 -26.47 3.06
C THR A 62 -9.42 -26.80 1.65
N ASP A 63 -10.31 -27.78 1.51
CA ASP A 63 -10.86 -28.19 0.22
C ASP A 63 -12.06 -27.31 -0.17
N ASN A 64 -12.71 -26.66 0.81
CA ASN A 64 -13.80 -25.71 0.59
C ASN A 64 -13.61 -24.37 1.33
N ILE A 65 -12.63 -23.61 0.86
CA ILE A 65 -12.26 -22.32 1.48
C ILE A 65 -13.33 -21.23 1.30
N TRP A 66 -14.13 -21.27 0.24
CA TRP A 66 -15.04 -20.18 -0.12
C TRP A 66 -16.25 -20.10 0.80
N GLU A 67 -16.83 -21.23 1.20
CA GLU A 67 -17.93 -21.24 2.16
C GLU A 67 -17.52 -20.66 3.51
N SER A 68 -16.29 -20.95 3.96
CA SER A 68 -15.74 -20.41 5.21
C SER A 68 -15.54 -18.90 5.18
N ILE A 69 -15.17 -18.34 4.02
CA ILE A 69 -14.92 -16.89 3.84
C ILE A 69 -16.24 -16.11 3.67
N LEU A 70 -17.25 -16.71 3.02
CA LEU A 70 -18.52 -16.04 2.70
C LEU A 70 -19.56 -16.12 3.82
N SER A 71 -19.30 -16.89 4.88
CA SER A 71 -20.21 -17.07 6.02
C SER A 71 -19.99 -16.09 7.19
N GLU A 72 -18.96 -15.24 7.14
CA GLU A 72 -18.77 -14.10 8.05
C GLU A 72 -19.56 -12.86 7.59
#